data_AF-A0A7K4HBS1-F1
#
_entry.id   AF-A0A7K4HBS1-F1
#
_cell.length_a   1.000
_cell.length_b   1.000
_cell.length_c   1.000
_cell.angle_alpha   90.00
_cell.angle_beta   90.00
_cell.angle_gamma   90.00
#
_symmetry.space_group_name_H-M   'P 1'
#
loop_
_entity.id
_entity.type
_entity.pdbx_description
1 polymer ?
#
loop_
_entity_poly.entity_id
_entity_poly.type
_entity_poly.pdbx_seq_one_letter_code
_entity_poly.pdbx_strand_id
1 'polypeptide(L)'
;MSENNSNEVFLRVREIINETLLRDVFIFVVFYLFILSQSWTNIFLLLFPIITFSFSFFFRIINSNKHRYILVTDLITYNPLGLERKHANRLNFATLVQLILLFWIGAESFYHPQLIETYDLFFNIFFFLFFTFGFYWIFIDIWKYAKIAISLKKINTNKTLSFLNIRLFRLISIANLITFLLLNILNIFFGLLIDNNILSGFAYYLPGTGIENSSPLFVSIMPFIFIWMSPLIASVLFSLIYKDLNSITPADLVRSFKELPEEVRKQLIDNFAKINTKFKHDLDTE
;
A
#
# COMPACT_ATOMS: atom_id res chain seq x y z
N MET A 1 23.65 -12.19 29.49
CA MET A 1 23.99 -13.62 29.29
C MET A 1 22.67 -14.34 29.07
N SER A 2 22.33 -14.92 27.92
CA SER A 2 23.13 -15.52 26.84
C SER A 2 22.96 -14.81 25.49
N GLU A 3 24.08 -14.45 24.91
CA GLU A 3 24.28 -14.37 23.46
C GLU A 3 24.05 -15.78 22.88
N ASN A 4 23.02 -15.99 22.04
CA ASN A 4 22.94 -17.08 21.03
C ASN A 4 21.58 -17.19 20.31
N ASN A 5 20.96 -16.08 19.88
CA ASN A 5 19.71 -16.14 19.09
C ASN A 5 19.87 -15.59 17.66
N SER A 6 21.06 -15.65 17.05
CA SER A 6 21.29 -15.11 15.70
C SER A 6 21.05 -16.10 14.56
N ASN A 7 20.66 -17.35 14.83
CA ASN A 7 20.55 -18.41 13.80
C ASN A 7 19.17 -19.06 13.66
N GLU A 8 18.09 -18.46 14.18
CA GLU A 8 16.75 -18.99 13.93
C GLU A 8 16.22 -18.49 12.56
N VAL A 9 16.15 -19.42 11.61
CA VAL A 9 15.63 -19.22 10.24
C VAL A 9 14.11 -18.99 10.22
N PHE A 10 13.41 -19.28 11.32
CA PHE A 10 11.95 -19.19 11.42
C PHE A 10 11.49 -18.02 12.30
N LEU A 11 10.50 -17.27 11.82
CA LEU A 11 9.87 -16.19 12.58
C LEU A 11 9.05 -16.77 13.74
N ARG A 12 9.36 -16.39 14.98
CA ARG A 12 8.44 -16.65 16.09
C ARG A 12 7.27 -15.67 15.99
N VAL A 13 6.04 -16.12 16.21
CA VAL A 13 4.81 -15.30 16.13
C VAL A 13 4.94 -14.00 16.94
N ARG A 14 5.60 -14.06 18.10
CA ARG A 14 5.86 -12.91 18.98
C ARG A 14 6.73 -11.81 18.35
N GLU A 15 7.53 -12.14 17.35
CA GLU A 15 8.45 -11.21 16.69
C GLU A 15 7.81 -10.49 15.49
N ILE A 16 6.75 -11.08 14.92
CA ILE A 16 5.93 -10.48 13.87
C ILE A 16 4.98 -9.44 14.47
N ILE A 17 4.54 -9.66 15.71
CA ILE A 17 3.53 -8.87 16.40
C ILE A 17 4.19 -7.70 17.16
N ASN A 18 4.21 -6.53 16.53
CA ASN A 18 4.57 -5.26 17.18
C ASN A 18 3.31 -4.60 17.78
N GLU A 19 3.47 -3.85 18.89
CA GLU A 19 2.43 -3.01 19.50
C GLU A 19 1.67 -2.15 18.47
N THR A 20 2.39 -1.53 17.52
CA THR A 20 1.76 -0.72 16.47
C THR A 20 0.81 -1.55 15.60
N LEU A 21 1.20 -2.79 15.26
CA LEU A 21 0.39 -3.71 14.46
C LEU A 21 -0.83 -4.18 15.26
N LEU A 22 -0.64 -4.55 16.54
CA LEU A 22 -1.76 -4.92 17.43
C LEU A 22 -2.77 -3.79 17.58
N ARG A 23 -2.29 -2.56 17.81
CA ARG A 23 -3.13 -1.38 17.92
C ARG A 23 -3.94 -1.15 16.64
N ASP A 24 -3.29 -1.19 15.48
CA ASP A 24 -3.97 -0.97 14.19
C ASP A 24 -5.05 -2.05 13.95
N VAL A 25 -4.75 -3.33 14.25
CA VAL A 25 -5.72 -4.45 14.17
C VAL A 25 -6.86 -4.28 15.17
N PHE A 26 -6.56 -3.94 16.42
CA PHE A 26 -7.57 -3.74 17.46
C PHE A 26 -8.55 -2.62 17.08
N ILE A 27 -8.03 -1.47 16.66
CA ILE A 27 -8.87 -0.35 16.21
C ILE A 27 -9.73 -0.76 15.02
N PHE A 28 -9.15 -1.42 14.01
CA PHE A 28 -9.89 -1.91 12.85
C PHE A 28 -11.04 -2.83 13.27
N VAL A 29 -10.77 -3.84 14.11
CA VAL A 29 -11.77 -4.81 14.57
C VAL A 29 -12.90 -4.12 15.35
N VAL A 30 -12.57 -3.20 16.28
CA VAL A 30 -13.58 -2.48 17.07
C VAL A 30 -14.51 -1.67 16.16
N PHE A 31 -13.97 -0.88 15.24
CA PHE A 31 -14.78 -0.12 14.29
C PHE A 31 -15.61 -1.03 13.38
N TYR A 32 -15.01 -2.11 12.89
CA TYR A 32 -15.69 -3.07 12.03
C TYR A 32 -16.89 -3.73 12.75
N LEU A 33 -16.71 -4.10 14.02
CA LEU A 33 -17.80 -4.64 14.85
C LEU A 33 -18.92 -3.63 15.08
N PHE A 34 -18.60 -2.35 15.29
CA PHE A 34 -19.62 -1.30 15.40
C PHE A 34 -20.45 -1.18 14.11
N ILE A 35 -19.82 -1.25 12.95
CA ILE A 35 -20.54 -1.23 11.67
C ILE A 35 -21.42 -2.49 11.55
N LEU A 36 -20.89 -3.68 11.83
CA LEU A 36 -21.67 -4.92 11.78
C LEU A 36 -22.89 -4.90 12.72
N SER A 37 -22.78 -4.27 13.89
CA SER A 37 -23.88 -4.14 14.85
C SER A 37 -25.06 -3.32 14.32
N GLN A 38 -24.84 -2.49 13.29
CA GLN A 38 -25.89 -1.74 12.62
C GLN A 38 -26.75 -2.61 11.69
N SER A 39 -26.53 -3.93 11.57
CA SER A 39 -27.39 -4.82 10.77
C SER A 39 -27.42 -4.51 9.26
N TRP A 40 -26.24 -4.28 8.67
CA TRP A 40 -26.10 -4.07 7.22
C TRP A 40 -26.58 -5.30 6.43
N THR A 41 -27.47 -5.09 5.47
CA THR A 41 -28.01 -6.16 4.61
C THR A 41 -27.03 -6.59 3.52
N ASN A 42 -26.21 -5.66 3.04
CA ASN A 42 -25.20 -5.91 2.02
C ASN A 42 -23.81 -5.56 2.55
N ILE A 43 -22.85 -6.45 2.28
CA ILE A 43 -21.46 -6.37 2.76
C ILE A 43 -20.48 -5.79 1.73
N PHE A 44 -20.90 -5.51 0.50
CA PHE A 44 -20.02 -5.05 -0.58
C PHE A 44 -19.23 -3.79 -0.18
N LEU A 45 -19.88 -2.79 0.41
CA LEU A 45 -19.18 -1.58 0.86
C LEU A 45 -18.18 -1.87 1.99
N LEU A 46 -18.39 -2.93 2.79
CA LEU A 46 -17.46 -3.37 3.82
C LEU A 46 -16.18 -4.01 3.24
N LEU A 47 -16.21 -4.47 1.98
CA LEU A 47 -15.03 -5.04 1.34
C LEU A 47 -13.93 -3.99 1.10
N PHE A 48 -14.31 -2.73 0.85
CA PHE A 48 -13.36 -1.64 0.60
C PHE A 48 -12.38 -1.44 1.77
N PRO A 49 -12.83 -1.17 3.02
CA PRO A 49 -11.91 -1.02 4.14
C PRO A 49 -11.16 -2.32 4.46
N ILE A 50 -11.75 -3.52 4.23
CA ILE A 50 -11.05 -4.80 4.41
C ILE A 50 -9.85 -4.90 3.46
N ILE A 51 -10.05 -4.62 2.17
CA ILE A 51 -9.01 -4.71 1.15
C ILE A 51 -7.92 -3.68 1.45
N THR A 52 -8.29 -2.43 1.72
CA THR A 52 -7.33 -1.37 2.09
C THR A 52 -6.53 -1.74 3.35
N PHE A 53 -7.19 -2.29 4.37
CA PHE A 53 -6.55 -2.72 5.61
C PHE A 53 -5.60 -3.90 5.38
N SER A 54 -5.98 -4.85 4.55
CA SER A 54 -5.15 -6.03 4.23
C SER A 54 -3.81 -5.60 3.62
N PHE A 55 -3.82 -4.61 2.72
CA PHE A 55 -2.59 -4.02 2.18
C PHE A 55 -1.81 -3.24 3.24
N SER A 56 -2.48 -2.48 4.10
CA SER A 56 -1.84 -1.78 5.23
C SER A 56 -1.09 -2.77 6.12
N PHE A 57 -1.76 -3.86 6.49
CA PHE A 57 -1.24 -4.94 7.32
C PHE A 57 -0.04 -5.63 6.68
N PHE A 58 -0.13 -5.94 5.38
CA PHE A 58 0.99 -6.48 4.59
C PHE A 58 2.24 -5.58 4.67
N PHE A 59 2.12 -4.28 4.41
CA PHE A 59 3.26 -3.35 4.51
C PHE A 59 3.78 -3.22 5.95
N ARG A 60 2.90 -3.28 6.95
CA ARG A 60 3.30 -3.23 8.36
C ARG A 60 4.13 -4.46 8.76
N ILE A 61 3.75 -5.65 8.30
CA ILE A 61 4.52 -6.88 8.51
C ILE A 61 5.89 -6.77 7.86
N ILE A 62 5.97 -6.36 6.59
CA ILE A 62 7.26 -6.20 5.91
C ILE A 62 8.14 -5.21 6.65
N ASN A 63 7.59 -4.05 7.04
CA ASN A 63 8.34 -3.04 7.78
C ASN A 63 8.89 -3.57 9.12
N SER A 64 8.08 -4.32 9.88
CA SER A 64 8.48 -4.83 11.19
C SER A 64 9.63 -5.83 11.09
N ASN A 65 9.69 -6.57 9.98
CA ASN A 65 10.75 -7.56 9.73
C ASN A 65 11.96 -7.00 8.98
N LYS A 66 11.91 -5.75 8.52
CA LYS A 66 12.95 -5.12 7.68
C LYS A 66 14.33 -5.11 8.32
N HIS A 67 14.41 -4.94 9.65
CA HIS A 67 15.67 -4.90 10.38
C HIS A 67 16.45 -6.23 10.36
N ARG A 68 15.80 -7.36 10.08
CA ARG A 68 16.47 -8.67 9.97
C ARG A 68 17.13 -8.89 8.60
N TYR A 69 16.73 -8.12 7.59
CA TYR A 69 17.33 -8.11 6.25
C TYR A 69 18.43 -7.06 6.10
N ILE A 70 18.65 -6.21 7.12
CA ILE A 70 19.86 -5.38 7.17
C ILE A 70 21.01 -6.38 7.36
N LEU A 71 21.66 -6.69 6.24
CA LEU A 71 22.80 -7.60 6.18
C LEU A 71 23.78 -7.28 7.31
N VAL A 72 24.43 -8.33 7.81
CA VAL A 72 25.47 -8.32 8.86
C VAL A 72 26.58 -7.26 8.62
N THR A 73 26.67 -6.73 7.40
CA THR A 73 27.45 -5.55 7.06
C THR A 73 26.55 -4.34 6.75
N ASP A 74 26.65 -3.27 7.53
CA ASP A 74 26.01 -1.94 7.31
C ASP A 74 26.33 -1.28 5.94
N LEU A 75 27.07 -1.96 5.08
CA LEU A 75 27.54 -1.47 3.79
C LEU A 75 26.41 -1.39 2.75
N ILE A 76 25.37 -2.24 2.81
CA ILE A 76 24.29 -2.28 1.82
C ILE A 76 22.95 -2.05 2.50
N THR A 77 22.25 -0.99 2.07
CA THR A 77 20.84 -0.78 2.36
C THR A 77 20.02 -1.23 1.16
N TYR A 78 19.36 -2.37 1.28
CA TYR A 78 18.41 -2.88 0.28
C TYR A 78 16.99 -2.48 0.66
N ASN A 79 16.35 -1.69 -0.20
CA ASN A 79 15.00 -1.20 0.06
C ASN A 79 14.15 -1.17 -1.21
N PRO A 80 13.58 -2.33 -1.63
CA PRO A 80 12.90 -2.42 -2.91
C PRO A 80 11.51 -1.78 -2.92
N LEU A 81 10.80 -1.78 -1.79
CA LEU A 81 9.43 -1.26 -1.68
C LEU A 81 9.37 0.14 -1.06
N GLY A 82 10.52 0.75 -0.75
CA GLY A 82 10.59 2.12 -0.27
C GLY A 82 10.25 2.29 1.21
N LEU A 83 9.23 3.08 1.55
CA LEU A 83 8.87 3.31 2.96
C LEU A 83 7.60 2.55 3.30
N GLU A 84 7.74 1.26 3.56
CA GLU A 84 6.64 0.35 3.93
C GLU A 84 5.89 0.88 5.16
N ARG A 85 6.59 1.49 6.14
CA ARG A 85 5.94 2.19 7.26
C ARG A 85 5.00 3.32 6.79
N LYS A 86 5.41 4.13 5.82
CA LYS A 86 4.57 5.22 5.29
C LYS A 86 3.42 4.68 4.46
N HIS A 87 3.66 3.65 3.64
CA HIS A 87 2.62 2.99 2.85
C HIS A 87 1.55 2.39 3.77
N ALA A 88 1.96 1.64 4.80
CA ALA A 88 1.06 1.13 5.83
C ALA A 88 0.26 2.26 6.51
N ASN A 89 0.91 3.34 6.95
CA ASN A 89 0.21 4.47 7.58
C ASN A 89 -0.82 5.14 6.66
N ARG A 90 -0.49 5.34 5.38
CA ARG A 90 -1.39 5.97 4.38
C ARG A 90 -2.62 5.10 4.13
N LEU A 91 -2.41 3.79 3.95
CA LEU A 91 -3.50 2.83 3.79
C LEU A 91 -4.34 2.70 5.07
N ASN A 92 -3.72 2.63 6.24
CA ASN A 92 -4.44 2.58 7.50
C ASN A 92 -5.30 3.84 7.72
N PHE A 93 -4.78 5.01 7.37
CA PHE A 93 -5.54 6.25 7.40
C PHE A 93 -6.75 6.19 6.48
N ALA A 94 -6.58 5.75 5.23
CA ALA A 94 -7.69 5.56 4.30
C ALA A 94 -8.74 4.58 4.85
N THR A 95 -8.30 3.42 5.37
CA THR A 95 -9.17 2.44 6.03
C THR A 95 -9.99 3.06 7.16
N LEU A 96 -9.35 3.82 8.06
CA LEU A 96 -10.05 4.42 9.20
C LEU A 96 -11.10 5.42 8.75
N VAL A 97 -10.77 6.27 7.77
CA VAL A 97 -11.74 7.21 7.21
C VAL A 97 -12.90 6.48 6.54
N GLN A 98 -12.63 5.40 5.80
CA GLN A 98 -13.68 4.55 5.20
C GLN A 98 -14.59 3.92 6.25
N LEU A 99 -14.03 3.38 7.34
CA LEU A 99 -14.82 2.81 8.43
C LEU A 99 -15.68 3.88 9.12
N ILE A 100 -15.14 5.08 9.35
CA ILE A 100 -15.90 6.20 9.92
C ILE A 100 -17.06 6.60 9.01
N LEU A 101 -16.81 6.74 7.70
CA LEU A 101 -17.85 7.09 6.72
C LEU A 101 -18.95 6.02 6.67
N LEU A 102 -18.58 4.73 6.69
CA LEU A 102 -19.56 3.64 6.72
C LEU A 102 -20.39 3.67 8.00
N PHE A 103 -19.72 3.74 9.16
CA PHE A 103 -20.42 3.82 10.43
C PHE A 103 -21.39 5.02 10.45
N TRP A 104 -20.94 6.17 9.97
CA TRP A 104 -21.73 7.39 9.92
C TRP A 104 -22.96 7.24 9.02
N ILE A 105 -22.80 6.85 7.75
CA ILE A 105 -23.95 6.73 6.83
C ILE A 105 -24.94 5.64 7.30
N GLY A 106 -24.44 4.56 7.90
CA GLY A 106 -25.28 3.52 8.50
C GLY A 106 -26.08 4.04 9.69
N ALA A 107 -25.45 4.80 10.58
CA ALA A 107 -26.13 5.40 11.72
C ALA A 107 -27.15 6.46 11.29
N GLU A 108 -26.77 7.38 10.40
CA GLU A 108 -27.67 8.41 9.88
C GLU A 108 -28.88 7.80 9.15
N SER A 109 -28.71 6.63 8.51
CA SER A 109 -29.85 5.97 7.86
C SER A 109 -30.94 5.54 8.84
N PHE A 110 -30.59 5.30 10.11
CA PHE A 110 -31.56 5.01 11.16
C PHE A 110 -32.13 6.27 11.81
N TYR A 111 -31.26 7.22 12.15
CA TYR A 111 -31.65 8.39 12.96
C TYR A 111 -32.31 9.48 12.14
N HIS A 112 -31.85 9.71 10.91
CA HIS A 112 -32.31 10.76 10.02
C HIS A 112 -32.49 10.20 8.59
N PRO A 113 -33.41 9.24 8.39
CA PRO A 113 -33.62 8.57 7.11
C PRO A 113 -33.88 9.54 5.94
N GLN A 114 -34.49 10.70 6.20
CA GLN A 114 -34.81 11.68 5.15
C GLN A 114 -33.57 12.42 4.61
N LEU A 115 -32.45 12.41 5.35
CA LEU A 115 -31.22 13.10 4.94
C LEU A 115 -30.33 12.24 4.03
N ILE A 116 -30.64 10.95 3.88
CA ILE A 116 -29.82 10.02 3.09
C ILE A 116 -29.74 10.44 1.63
N GLU A 117 -30.83 10.94 1.05
CA GLU A 117 -30.85 11.46 -0.32
C GLU A 117 -29.88 12.63 -0.51
N THR A 118 -29.75 13.48 0.52
CA THR A 118 -28.83 14.62 0.48
C THR A 118 -27.37 14.17 0.65
N TYR A 119 -27.13 13.10 1.41
CA TYR A 119 -25.79 12.63 1.72
C TYR A 119 -25.22 11.62 0.73
N ASP A 120 -26.05 10.99 -0.10
CA ASP A 120 -25.65 9.93 -1.02
C ASP A 120 -24.47 10.35 -1.92
N LEU A 121 -24.61 11.48 -2.61
CA LEU A 121 -23.56 12.01 -3.49
C LEU A 121 -22.25 12.25 -2.74
N PHE A 122 -22.31 12.89 -1.58
CA PHE A 122 -21.12 13.19 -0.78
C PHE A 122 -20.45 11.92 -0.26
N PHE A 123 -21.24 10.99 0.28
CA PHE A 123 -20.74 9.71 0.76
C PHE A 123 -20.01 8.97 -0.37
N ASN A 124 -20.63 8.84 -1.54
CA ASN A 124 -20.02 8.15 -2.69
C ASN A 124 -18.72 8.83 -3.14
N ILE A 125 -18.70 10.16 -3.26
CA ILE A 125 -17.49 10.87 -3.65
C ILE A 125 -16.36 10.63 -2.64
N PHE A 126 -16.60 10.89 -1.35
CA PHE A 126 -15.55 10.79 -0.34
C PHE A 126 -15.12 9.34 -0.09
N PHE A 127 -16.06 8.40 -0.01
CA PHE A 127 -15.76 7.02 0.30
C PHE A 127 -14.85 6.37 -0.76
N PHE A 128 -15.15 6.58 -2.04
CA PHE A 128 -14.33 6.06 -3.14
C PHE A 128 -13.06 6.87 -3.39
N LEU A 129 -13.07 8.18 -3.09
CA LEU A 129 -11.86 8.99 -3.08
C LEU A 129 -10.83 8.45 -2.08
N PHE A 130 -11.25 8.17 -0.84
CA PHE A 130 -10.32 7.62 0.16
C PHE A 130 -9.85 6.20 -0.18
N PHE A 131 -10.71 5.38 -0.81
CA PHE A 131 -10.30 4.08 -1.30
C PHE A 131 -9.16 4.18 -2.31
N THR A 132 -9.39 4.94 -3.39
CA THR A 132 -8.41 5.11 -4.45
C THR A 132 -7.16 5.83 -3.93
N PHE A 133 -7.33 6.85 -3.09
CA PHE A 133 -6.22 7.53 -2.43
C PHE A 133 -5.27 6.57 -1.72
N GLY A 134 -5.80 5.59 -0.99
CA GLY A 134 -5.01 4.57 -0.30
C GLY A 134 -4.02 3.85 -1.23
N PHE A 135 -4.46 3.46 -2.43
CA PHE A 135 -3.65 2.69 -3.38
C PHE A 135 -2.75 3.54 -4.28
N TYR A 136 -3.25 4.67 -4.77
CA TYR A 136 -2.50 5.49 -5.72
C TYR A 136 -1.50 6.42 -5.01
N TRP A 137 -1.82 6.95 -3.82
CA TRP A 137 -0.95 7.91 -3.13
C TRP A 137 0.40 7.31 -2.68
N ILE A 138 0.49 5.99 -2.60
CA ILE A 138 1.70 5.24 -2.25
C ILE A 138 2.87 5.59 -3.20
N PHE A 139 2.62 5.78 -4.49
CA PHE A 139 3.70 5.87 -5.49
C PHE A 139 4.33 7.27 -5.63
N ILE A 140 3.71 8.33 -5.09
CA ILE A 140 4.19 9.73 -5.26
C ILE A 140 5.65 9.93 -4.83
N ASP A 141 6.06 9.25 -3.75
CA ASP A 141 7.39 9.40 -3.18
C ASP A 141 8.26 8.15 -3.31
N ILE A 142 7.82 7.14 -4.06
CA ILE A 142 8.50 5.84 -4.06
C ILE A 142 9.93 5.96 -4.60
N TRP A 143 10.14 6.84 -5.58
CA TRP A 143 11.46 7.19 -6.13
C TRP A 143 12.45 7.78 -5.11
N LYS A 144 11.97 8.38 -4.00
CA LYS A 144 12.86 8.93 -2.95
C LYS A 144 13.44 7.84 -2.07
N TYR A 145 12.76 6.68 -1.99
CA TYR A 145 12.97 5.70 -0.93
C TYR A 145 13.32 4.32 -1.43
N ALA A 146 12.78 3.92 -2.59
CA ALA A 146 13.10 2.66 -3.22
C ALA A 146 14.51 2.78 -3.81
N LYS A 147 15.49 2.08 -3.22
CA LYS A 147 16.88 2.14 -3.70
C LYS A 147 17.69 0.99 -3.13
N ILE A 148 18.71 0.60 -3.87
CA ILE A 148 19.85 -0.11 -3.30
C ILE A 148 20.94 0.94 -3.07
N ALA A 149 21.27 1.22 -1.80
CA ALA A 149 22.28 2.20 -1.44
C ALA A 149 23.46 1.54 -0.76
N ILE A 150 24.67 1.84 -1.20
CA ILE A 150 25.90 1.34 -0.58
C ILE A 150 26.53 2.46 0.22
N SER A 151 26.72 2.28 1.53
CA SER A 151 27.36 3.27 2.40
C SER A 151 28.79 2.85 2.73
N LEU A 152 29.76 3.59 2.18
CA LEU A 152 31.18 3.35 2.42
C LEU A 152 31.72 4.21 3.57
N LYS A 153 30.85 4.74 4.45
CA LYS A 153 31.23 5.60 5.59
C LYS A 153 32.26 4.94 6.51
N LYS A 154 32.25 3.61 6.64
CA LYS A 154 33.24 2.85 7.43
C LYS A 154 34.61 2.73 6.74
N ILE A 155 34.71 3.08 5.45
CA ILE A 155 35.91 2.92 4.60
C ILE A 155 36.47 4.30 4.21
N ASN A 156 36.21 5.36 5.00
CA ASN A 156 36.69 6.74 4.77
C ASN A 156 36.32 7.36 3.40
N THR A 157 35.32 6.81 2.72
CA THR A 157 34.80 7.35 1.46
C THR A 157 33.35 7.73 1.66
N ASN A 158 33.03 9.04 1.58
CA ASN A 158 31.66 9.56 1.66
C ASN A 158 30.84 9.30 0.38
N LYS A 159 31.14 8.21 -0.34
CA LYS A 159 30.50 7.87 -1.61
C LYS A 159 29.31 6.94 -1.30
N THR A 160 28.10 7.39 -1.65
CA THR A 160 26.90 6.56 -1.69
C THR A 160 26.54 6.25 -3.13
N LEU A 161 26.65 4.98 -3.53
CA LEU A 161 26.17 4.51 -4.82
C LEU A 161 24.70 4.11 -4.66
N SER A 162 23.80 4.73 -5.44
CA SER A 162 22.39 4.40 -5.45
C SER A 162 21.98 3.86 -6.82
N PHE A 163 21.44 2.65 -6.84
CA PHE A 163 20.89 2.05 -8.04
C PHE A 163 19.38 2.30 -8.04
N LEU A 164 18.95 3.27 -8.86
CA LEU A 164 17.55 3.62 -9.10
C LEU A 164 17.42 4.23 -10.51
N ASN A 165 16.52 3.69 -11.32
CA ASN A 165 16.14 4.33 -12.58
C ASN A 165 15.17 5.50 -12.33
N ILE A 166 15.70 6.66 -11.97
CA ILE A 166 14.91 7.86 -11.62
C ILE A 166 13.87 8.20 -12.70
N ARG A 167 14.20 8.01 -13.99
CA ARG A 167 13.31 8.34 -15.10
C ARG A 167 12.08 7.43 -15.13
N LEU A 168 12.27 6.11 -15.03
CA LEU A 168 11.18 5.14 -15.00
C LEU A 168 10.27 5.38 -13.79
N PHE A 169 10.85 5.57 -12.60
CA PHE A 169 10.10 5.78 -11.37
C PHE A 169 9.31 7.09 -11.36
N ARG A 170 9.85 8.18 -11.93
CA ARG A 170 9.10 9.42 -12.14
C ARG A 170 7.92 9.21 -13.08
N LEU A 171 8.12 8.47 -14.17
CA LEU A 171 7.04 8.16 -15.12
C LEU A 171 5.93 7.34 -14.45
N ILE A 172 6.28 6.31 -13.67
CA ILE A 172 5.32 5.52 -12.89
C ILE A 172 4.54 6.42 -11.93
N SER A 173 5.22 7.31 -11.21
CA SER A 173 4.57 8.23 -10.25
C SER A 173 3.58 9.17 -10.93
N ILE A 174 3.95 9.73 -12.09
CA ILE A 174 3.10 10.63 -12.88
C ILE A 174 1.90 9.87 -13.46
N ALA A 175 2.14 8.74 -14.12
CA ALA A 175 1.07 7.92 -14.71
C ALA A 175 0.05 7.53 -13.64
N ASN A 176 0.53 7.10 -12.47
CA ASN A 176 -0.32 6.71 -11.35
C ASN A 176 -1.13 7.89 -10.78
N LEU A 177 -0.57 9.10 -10.72
CA LEU A 177 -1.29 10.31 -10.32
C LEU A 177 -2.37 10.70 -11.36
N ILE A 178 -2.07 10.59 -12.66
CA ILE A 178 -3.05 10.82 -13.73
C ILE A 178 -4.19 9.81 -13.63
N THR A 179 -3.89 8.52 -13.45
CA THR A 179 -4.91 7.48 -13.28
C THR A 179 -5.79 7.76 -12.07
N PHE A 180 -5.21 8.14 -10.93
CA PHE A 180 -5.95 8.54 -9.73
C PHE A 180 -6.92 9.69 -10.00
N LEU A 181 -6.44 10.77 -10.63
CA LEU A 181 -7.27 11.93 -10.95
C LEU A 181 -8.39 11.57 -11.92
N LEU A 182 -8.07 10.82 -12.98
CA LEU A 182 -9.05 10.38 -13.98
C LEU A 182 -10.17 9.55 -13.35
N LEU A 183 -9.82 8.55 -12.53
CA LEU A 183 -10.80 7.69 -11.87
C LEU A 183 -11.71 8.47 -10.92
N ASN A 184 -11.16 9.44 -10.19
CA ASN A 184 -11.97 10.27 -9.28
C ASN A 184 -12.85 11.28 -10.01
N ILE A 185 -12.36 11.89 -11.11
CA ILE A 185 -13.19 12.74 -11.97
C ILE A 185 -14.33 11.93 -12.57
N LEU A 186 -14.05 10.72 -13.04
CA LEU A 186 -15.08 9.80 -13.53
C LEU A 186 -16.07 9.42 -12.41
N ASN A 187 -15.61 9.14 -11.19
CA ASN A 187 -16.50 8.87 -10.05
C ASN A 187 -17.47 10.02 -9.78
N ILE A 188 -16.96 11.26 -9.74
CA ILE A 188 -17.76 12.45 -9.52
C ILE A 188 -18.76 12.62 -10.67
N PHE A 189 -18.30 12.48 -11.92
CA PHE A 189 -19.16 12.60 -13.09
C PHE A 189 -20.31 11.59 -13.07
N PHE A 190 -20.03 10.32 -12.81
CA PHE A 190 -21.06 9.28 -12.71
C PHE A 190 -21.98 9.50 -11.50
N GLY A 191 -21.45 9.96 -10.36
CA GLY A 191 -22.26 10.34 -9.19
C GLY A 191 -23.26 11.45 -9.53
N LEU A 192 -22.82 12.50 -10.23
CA LEU A 192 -23.70 13.58 -10.68
C LEU A 192 -24.75 13.10 -11.70
N LEU A 193 -24.41 12.19 -12.61
CA LEU A 193 -25.39 11.65 -13.56
C LEU A 193 -26.49 10.84 -12.87
N ILE A 194 -26.16 10.13 -11.79
CA ILE A 194 -27.14 9.37 -10.99
C ILE A 194 -28.02 10.33 -10.20
N ASP A 195 -27.41 11.30 -9.52
CA ASP A 195 -28.11 12.31 -8.72
C ASP A 195 -29.13 13.12 -9.56
N ASN A 196 -28.78 13.41 -10.82
CA ASN A 196 -29.68 14.10 -11.78
C ASN A 196 -30.65 13.15 -12.50
N ASN A 197 -30.78 11.89 -12.09
CA ASN A 197 -31.65 10.87 -12.71
C ASN A 197 -31.38 10.60 -14.21
N ILE A 198 -30.17 10.90 -14.70
CA ILE A 198 -29.78 10.65 -16.10
C ILE A 198 -29.35 9.19 -16.29
N LEU A 199 -28.71 8.61 -15.28
CA LEU A 199 -28.32 7.20 -15.25
C LEU A 199 -28.91 6.51 -14.03
N SER A 200 -29.34 5.26 -14.19
CA SER A 200 -29.75 4.43 -13.06
C SER A 200 -28.53 3.94 -12.29
N GLY A 201 -28.51 4.21 -10.98
CA GLY A 201 -27.53 3.63 -10.05
C GLY A 201 -27.93 2.22 -9.60
N PHE A 202 -26.98 1.54 -8.96
CA PHE A 202 -27.23 0.30 -8.23
C PHE A 202 -27.73 0.64 -6.83
N ALA A 203 -28.93 0.18 -6.49
CA ALA A 203 -29.51 0.40 -5.18
C ALA A 203 -28.79 -0.43 -4.11
N TYR A 204 -28.34 0.24 -3.06
CA TYR A 204 -27.71 -0.34 -1.91
C TYR A 204 -28.52 -0.05 -0.65
N TYR A 205 -29.12 -1.10 -0.10
CA TYR A 205 -29.95 -1.00 1.09
C TYR A 205 -29.07 -0.73 2.31
N LEU A 206 -29.18 0.48 2.85
CA LEU A 206 -28.61 0.84 4.13
C LEU A 206 -29.42 0.19 5.25
N PRO A 207 -28.86 0.08 6.47
CA PRO A 207 -29.57 -0.47 7.61
C PRO A 207 -30.96 0.11 7.88
N GLY A 208 -31.12 1.44 7.75
CA GLY A 208 -32.40 2.12 7.96
C GLY A 208 -33.25 2.29 6.70
N THR A 209 -32.86 1.73 5.56
CA THR A 209 -33.64 1.88 4.31
C THR A 209 -35.06 1.34 4.49
N GLY A 210 -36.06 2.12 4.05
CA GLY A 210 -37.47 1.81 4.21
C GLY A 210 -38.10 2.35 5.50
N ILE A 211 -37.30 2.79 6.47
CA ILE A 211 -37.80 3.61 7.59
C ILE A 211 -38.22 4.95 7.00
N GLU A 212 -39.46 5.36 7.28
CA GLU A 212 -40.06 6.60 6.77
C GLU A 212 -39.99 6.76 5.25
N ASN A 213 -40.06 5.64 4.51
CA ASN A 213 -39.91 5.59 3.05
C ASN A 213 -38.55 6.10 2.52
N SER A 214 -37.49 6.06 3.34
CA SER A 214 -36.15 6.39 2.86
C SER A 214 -35.72 5.52 1.70
N SER A 215 -35.09 6.17 0.72
CA SER A 215 -34.52 5.54 -0.45
C SER A 215 -33.21 4.80 -0.12
N PRO A 216 -32.86 3.78 -0.92
CA PRO A 216 -31.54 3.16 -0.83
C PRO A 216 -30.45 4.13 -1.30
N LEU A 217 -29.20 3.83 -0.91
CA LEU A 217 -28.03 4.53 -1.42
C LEU A 217 -27.77 4.10 -2.88
N PHE A 218 -27.66 5.03 -3.82
CA PHE A 218 -27.42 4.72 -5.23
C PHE A 218 -25.95 4.87 -5.61
N VAL A 219 -25.29 3.74 -5.83
CA VAL A 219 -23.90 3.70 -6.28
C VAL A 219 -23.79 3.51 -7.78
N SER A 220 -22.80 4.15 -8.41
CA SER A 220 -22.50 3.93 -9.83
C SER A 220 -21.85 2.58 -10.10
N ILE A 221 -21.47 2.31 -11.35
CA ILE A 221 -20.65 1.14 -11.70
C ILE A 221 -19.18 1.28 -11.24
N MET A 222 -18.71 2.52 -10.99
CA MET A 222 -17.31 2.80 -10.66
C MET A 222 -16.77 2.05 -9.43
N PRO A 223 -17.52 1.88 -8.33
CA PRO A 223 -17.09 1.10 -7.17
C PRO A 223 -16.70 -0.34 -7.52
N PHE A 224 -17.44 -0.99 -8.41
CA PHE A 224 -17.14 -2.34 -8.89
C PHE A 224 -15.85 -2.38 -9.70
N ILE A 225 -15.50 -1.29 -10.39
CA ILE A 225 -14.23 -1.16 -11.10
C ILE A 225 -13.11 -0.91 -10.09
N PHE A 226 -13.31 0.02 -9.15
CA PHE A 226 -12.29 0.45 -8.20
C PHE A 226 -11.79 -0.71 -7.34
N ILE A 227 -12.71 -1.50 -6.78
CA ILE A 227 -12.40 -2.58 -5.84
C ILE A 227 -11.39 -3.58 -6.41
N TRP A 228 -11.41 -3.82 -7.71
CA TRP A 228 -10.46 -4.69 -8.41
C TRP A 228 -9.27 -3.93 -8.98
N MET A 229 -9.52 -2.84 -9.71
CA MET A 229 -8.47 -2.14 -10.47
C MET A 229 -7.43 -1.50 -9.57
N SER A 230 -7.83 -0.88 -8.46
CA SER A 230 -6.91 -0.15 -7.59
C SER A 230 -5.85 -1.06 -6.95
N PRO A 231 -6.20 -2.18 -6.28
CA PRO A 231 -5.20 -3.10 -5.73
C PRO A 231 -4.39 -3.82 -6.82
N LEU A 232 -5.00 -4.15 -7.96
CA LEU A 232 -4.28 -4.80 -9.07
C LEU A 232 -3.22 -3.89 -9.67
N ILE A 233 -3.57 -2.64 -10.00
CA ILE A 233 -2.61 -1.66 -10.53
C ILE A 233 -1.47 -1.44 -9.53
N ALA A 234 -1.78 -1.25 -8.24
CA ALA A 234 -0.75 -1.08 -7.22
C ALA A 234 0.19 -2.30 -7.17
N SER A 235 -0.35 -3.52 -7.18
CA SER A 235 0.44 -4.74 -7.15
C SER A 235 1.36 -4.90 -8.37
N VAL A 236 0.84 -4.60 -9.57
CA VAL A 236 1.63 -4.62 -10.81
C VAL A 236 2.75 -3.59 -10.76
N LEU A 237 2.47 -2.35 -10.34
CA LEU A 237 3.47 -1.30 -10.23
C LEU A 237 4.56 -1.67 -9.22
N PHE A 238 4.20 -2.24 -8.07
CA PHE A 238 5.19 -2.74 -7.10
C PHE A 238 6.05 -3.86 -7.68
N SER A 239 5.46 -4.78 -8.46
CA SER A 239 6.21 -5.84 -9.14
C SER A 239 7.20 -5.28 -10.16
N LEU A 240 6.80 -4.27 -10.95
CA LEU A 240 7.68 -3.59 -11.89
C LEU A 240 8.84 -2.88 -11.19
N ILE A 241 8.56 -2.17 -10.10
CA ILE A 241 9.56 -1.50 -9.24
C ILE A 241 10.56 -2.51 -8.67
N TYR A 242 10.05 -3.64 -8.16
CA TYR A 242 10.89 -4.71 -7.62
C TYR A 242 11.79 -5.32 -8.70
N LYS A 243 11.25 -5.56 -9.91
CA LYS A 243 12.02 -6.10 -11.04
C LYS A 243 13.11 -5.14 -11.51
N ASP A 244 12.81 -3.85 -11.65
CA ASP A 244 13.77 -2.83 -12.11
C ASP A 244 14.90 -2.62 -11.10
N LEU A 245 14.62 -2.65 -9.79
CA LEU A 245 15.67 -2.58 -8.78
C LEU A 245 16.57 -3.82 -8.75
N ASN A 246 16.06 -4.98 -9.14
CA ASN A 246 16.80 -6.24 -9.16
C ASN A 246 17.39 -6.59 -10.54
N SER A 247 17.28 -5.71 -11.54
CA SER A 247 17.85 -5.94 -12.89
C SER A 247 19.32 -5.56 -13.02
N ILE A 248 20.00 -5.25 -11.91
CA ILE A 248 21.41 -4.85 -11.91
C ILE A 248 22.29 -6.04 -12.30
N THR A 249 23.18 -5.85 -13.29
CA THR A 249 24.08 -6.90 -13.76
C THR A 249 25.39 -6.95 -12.95
N PRO A 250 26.07 -8.11 -12.88
CA PRO A 250 27.42 -8.24 -12.32
C PRO A 250 28.41 -7.24 -12.92
N ALA A 251 28.39 -7.08 -14.26
CA ALA A 251 29.24 -6.14 -14.98
C ALA A 251 29.04 -4.67 -14.54
N ASP A 252 27.79 -4.25 -14.34
CA ASP A 252 27.48 -2.89 -13.87
C ASP A 252 27.99 -2.65 -12.43
N LEU A 253 27.90 -3.67 -11.56
CA LEU A 253 28.42 -3.62 -10.19
C LEU A 253 29.95 -3.53 -10.18
N VAL A 254 30.64 -4.41 -10.92
CA VAL A 254 32.11 -4.46 -10.98
C VAL A 254 32.66 -3.14 -11.51
N ARG A 255 32.03 -2.56 -12.54
CA ARG A 255 32.40 -1.24 -13.06
C ARG A 255 32.20 -0.14 -12.01
N SER A 256 31.11 -0.18 -11.25
CA SER A 256 30.81 0.78 -10.19
C SER A 256 31.76 0.68 -8.99
N PHE A 257 32.39 -0.48 -8.79
CA PHE A 257 33.29 -0.78 -7.67
C PHE A 257 34.77 -0.79 -8.05
N LYS A 258 35.13 -0.40 -9.28
CA LYS A 258 36.52 -0.49 -9.77
C LYS A 258 37.52 0.29 -8.91
N GLU A 259 37.06 1.32 -8.20
CA GLU A 259 37.86 2.17 -7.31
C GLU A 259 37.95 1.64 -5.86
N LEU A 260 37.25 0.55 -5.52
CA LEU A 260 37.21 0.01 -4.16
C LEU A 260 38.29 -1.06 -3.94
N PRO A 261 38.79 -1.23 -2.70
CA PRO A 261 39.69 -2.34 -2.34
C PRO A 261 39.09 -3.70 -2.70
N GLU A 262 39.91 -4.65 -3.14
CA GLU A 262 39.44 -5.96 -3.61
C GLU A 262 38.62 -6.73 -2.56
N GLU A 263 39.03 -6.64 -1.29
CA GLU A 263 38.33 -7.28 -0.17
C GLU A 263 36.91 -6.74 0.02
N VAL A 264 36.75 -5.41 -0.08
CA VAL A 264 35.44 -4.75 0.01
C VAL A 264 34.58 -5.13 -1.18
N ARG A 265 35.17 -5.20 -2.38
CA ARG A 265 34.46 -5.60 -3.61
C ARG A 265 33.95 -7.04 -3.51
N LYS A 266 34.75 -7.98 -3.02
CA LYS A 266 34.32 -9.37 -2.79
C LYS A 266 33.18 -9.45 -1.77
N GLN A 267 33.30 -8.75 -0.64
CA GLN A 267 32.22 -8.68 0.35
C GLN A 267 30.92 -8.10 -0.21
N LEU A 268 31.00 -7.05 -1.03
CA LEU A 268 29.83 -6.45 -1.68
C LEU A 268 29.17 -7.45 -2.65
N ILE A 269 29.95 -8.13 -3.49
CA ILE A 269 29.44 -9.13 -4.45
C ILE A 269 28.73 -10.28 -3.71
N ASP A 270 29.36 -10.85 -2.68
CA ASP A 270 28.76 -11.93 -1.88
C ASP A 270 27.45 -11.50 -1.21
N ASN A 271 27.40 -10.26 -0.72
CA ASN A 271 26.20 -9.71 -0.10
C ASN A 271 25.10 -9.41 -1.12
N PHE A 272 25.43 -8.93 -2.32
CA PHE A 272 24.47 -8.77 -3.41
C PHE A 272 23.91 -10.11 -3.90
N ALA A 273 24.75 -11.15 -4.00
CA ALA A 273 24.32 -12.51 -4.35
C ALA A 273 23.37 -13.12 -3.31
N LYS A 274 23.49 -12.74 -2.03
CA LYS A 274 22.53 -13.14 -0.98
C LYS A 274 21.18 -12.44 -1.10
N ILE A 275 21.13 -11.21 -1.62
CA ILE A 275 19.90 -10.41 -1.74
C ILE A 275 19.17 -10.69 -3.06
N ASN A 276 19.91 -10.85 -4.15
CA ASN A 276 19.36 -10.95 -5.49
C ASN A 276 19.68 -12.34 -6.08
N THR A 277 18.67 -13.22 -6.08
CA THR A 277 18.79 -14.58 -6.62
C THR A 277 19.10 -14.60 -8.11
N LYS A 278 18.57 -13.63 -8.87
CA LYS A 278 18.90 -13.45 -10.29
C LYS A 278 20.38 -13.09 -10.45
N PHE A 279 20.87 -12.14 -9.66
CA PHE A 279 22.28 -11.76 -9.67
C PHE A 279 23.20 -12.94 -9.35
N LYS A 280 22.84 -13.75 -8.35
CA LYS A 280 23.60 -14.98 -8.03
C LYS A 280 23.65 -15.94 -9.21
N HIS A 281 22.51 -16.20 -9.85
CA HIS A 281 22.45 -17.06 -11.03
C HIS A 281 23.30 -16.52 -12.17
N ASP A 282 23.21 -15.23 -12.47
CA ASP A 282 24.00 -14.59 -13.53
C ASP A 282 25.52 -14.70 -13.24
N LEU A 283 25.92 -14.58 -11.97
CA LEU A 283 27.31 -14.70 -11.51
C LEU A 283 27.83 -16.15 -11.54
N ASP A 284 26.96 -17.13 -11.31
CA ASP A 284 27.30 -18.57 -11.41
C ASP A 284 27.41 -19.03 -12.89
N THR A 285 26.91 -18.25 -13.86
CA THR A 285 26.92 -18.55 -15.30
C THR A 285 27.98 -17.81 -16.12
N GLU A 286 28.67 -16.83 -15.53
CA GLU A 286 29.83 -16.11 -16.11
C GLU A 286 31.17 -16.80 -15.77
#